data_AF-A0A957YXG1-F1
#
_entry.id   AF-A0A957YXG1-F1
#
_cell.length_a   1.000
_cell.length_b   1.000
_cell.length_c   1.000
_cell.angle_alpha   90.00
_cell.angle_beta   90.00
_cell.angle_gamma   90.00
#
_symmetry.space_group_name_H-M   'P 1'
#
loop_
_entity.id
_entity.type
_entity.pdbx_description
1 polymer ?
#
loop_
_entity_poly.entity_id
_entity_poly.type
_entity_poly.pdbx_seq_one_letter_code
_entity_poly.pdbx_strand_id
1 'polypeptide(L)'
;YDSIPFFTEDPWNRMIQQDVIPHGRAAEFAGGPNPIYDELANAQAFGKMIERVVVDEWEPQAALDELEATATEIAEKYASS
;
A
#
# COMPACT_ATOMS: atom_id res chain seq x y z
N TYR A 1 6.56 -22.89 3.71
CA TYR A 1 7.75 -22.05 3.90
C TYR A 1 8.55 -22.48 5.12
N ASP A 2 7.87 -22.95 6.18
CA ASP A 2 8.42 -23.38 7.49
C ASP A 2 9.53 -24.44 7.48
N SER A 3 9.84 -25.04 6.33
CA SER A 3 10.89 -26.07 6.17
C SER A 3 12.01 -25.66 5.21
N ILE A 4 11.97 -24.46 4.65
CA ILE A 4 12.99 -23.97 3.70
C ILE A 4 14.11 -23.30 4.50
N PRO A 5 15.38 -23.77 4.40
CA PRO A 5 16.51 -23.25 5.19
C PRO A 5 16.68 -21.73 5.13
N PHE A 6 16.43 -21.13 3.96
CA PHE A 6 16.45 -19.68 3.78
C PHE A 6 15.54 -18.92 4.77
N PHE A 7 14.36 -19.45 5.09
CA PHE A 7 13.40 -18.84 6.01
C PHE A 7 13.53 -19.35 7.46
N THR A 8 14.36 -20.36 7.72
CA THR A 8 14.46 -20.97 9.05
C THR A 8 15.82 -20.81 9.71
N GLU A 9 16.93 -20.70 8.98
CA GLU A 9 18.27 -20.60 9.56
C GLU A 9 18.70 -19.15 9.85
N ASP A 10 18.27 -18.22 9.00
CA ASP A 10 18.53 -16.79 9.18
C ASP A 10 17.45 -16.14 10.07
N PRO A 11 17.84 -15.43 11.15
CA PRO A 11 16.88 -14.85 12.09
C PRO A 11 16.02 -13.73 11.48
N TRP A 12 16.52 -12.99 10.50
CA TRP A 12 15.77 -11.93 9.82
C TRP A 12 14.74 -12.51 8.87
N ASN A 13 15.13 -13.52 8.08
CA ASN A 13 14.18 -14.18 7.18
C ASN A 13 13.09 -14.91 7.96
N ARG A 14 13.42 -15.50 9.12
CA ARG A 14 12.44 -16.10 10.02
C ARG A 14 11.45 -15.07 10.55
N MET A 15 11.93 -13.90 11.02
CA MET A 15 11.08 -12.79 11.46
C MET A 15 10.16 -12.30 10.33
N ILE A 16 10.70 -12.08 9.12
CA ILE A 16 9.88 -11.69 7.96
C ILE A 16 8.77 -12.73 7.70
N GLN A 17 9.12 -14.02 7.76
CA GLN A 17 8.16 -15.10 7.55
C GLN A 17 7.05 -15.14 8.60
N GLN A 18 7.38 -14.90 9.87
CA GLN A 18 6.43 -15.02 10.99
C GLN A 18 5.61 -13.76 11.21
N ASP A 19 6.23 -12.59 11.05
CA ASP A 19 5.68 -11.33 11.53
C ASP A 19 5.25 -10.40 10.39
N VAL A 20 5.74 -10.62 9.15
CA VAL A 20 5.43 -9.75 8.00
C VAL A 20 4.53 -10.45 6.99
N ILE A 21 4.91 -11.62 6.49
CA ILE A 21 4.18 -12.32 5.42
C ILE A 21 2.69 -12.56 5.75
N PRO A 22 2.30 -12.99 6.97
CA PRO A 22 0.88 -13.24 7.29
C PRO A 22 0.00 -11.98 7.20
N HIS A 23 0.60 -10.82 7.45
CA HIS A 23 -0.06 -9.52 7.47
C HIS A 23 0.11 -8.75 6.16
N GLY A 24 1.14 -9.07 5.39
CA GLY A 24 1.39 -8.51 4.07
C GLY A 24 0.31 -8.92 3.08
N ARG A 25 -0.05 -7.97 2.21
CA ARG A 25 -0.86 -8.20 1.03
C ARG A 25 -0.09 -7.66 -0.16
N ALA A 26 0.02 -8.47 -1.21
CA ALA A 26 0.52 -7.96 -2.48
C ALA A 26 -0.44 -6.88 -3.00
N ALA A 27 0.06 -5.94 -3.79
CA ALA A 27 -0.74 -4.89 -4.44
C ALA A 27 -1.96 -5.47 -5.19
N GLU A 28 -1.81 -6.67 -5.72
CA GLU A 28 -2.84 -7.37 -6.47
C GLU A 28 -3.82 -8.17 -5.58
N PHE A 29 -3.55 -8.40 -4.30
CA PHE A 29 -4.39 -9.28 -3.48
C PHE A 29 -5.74 -8.62 -3.11
N ALA A 30 -6.90 -9.25 -3.27
CA ALA A 30 -7.18 -10.65 -3.67
C ALA A 30 -7.58 -10.82 -5.15
N GLY A 31 -7.28 -9.85 -6.03
CA GLY A 31 -7.64 -9.81 -7.44
C GLY A 31 -6.45 -9.87 -8.40
N GLY A 32 -6.68 -9.42 -9.64
CA GLY A 32 -5.61 -9.16 -10.60
C GLY A 32 -5.10 -7.71 -10.50
N PRO A 33 -4.18 -7.30 -11.39
CA PRO A 33 -3.71 -5.92 -11.48
C PRO A 33 -4.87 -4.92 -11.52
N ASN A 34 -4.81 -3.92 -10.64
CA ASN A 34 -5.82 -2.86 -10.58
C ASN A 34 -5.19 -1.55 -11.06
N PRO A 35 -5.56 -1.05 -12.26
CA PRO A 35 -4.94 0.13 -12.84
C PRO A 35 -5.14 1.40 -11.99
N ILE A 36 -6.23 1.47 -11.22
CA ILE A 36 -6.47 2.57 -10.28
C ILE A 36 -5.45 2.52 -9.13
N TYR A 37 -5.20 1.32 -8.58
CA TYR A 37 -4.22 1.14 -7.51
C TYR A 37 -2.80 1.42 -8.00
N ASP A 38 -2.46 0.96 -9.22
CA ASP A 38 -1.15 1.23 -9.83
C ASP A 38 -0.94 2.73 -10.07
N GLU A 39 -1.96 3.45 -10.54
CA GLU A 39 -1.86 4.91 -10.73
C GLU A 39 -1.77 5.66 -9.40
N LEU A 40 -2.49 5.22 -8.35
CA LEU A 40 -2.34 5.75 -6.99
C LEU A 40 -0.91 5.55 -6.44
N ALA A 41 -0.33 4.37 -6.65
CA ALA A 41 1.04 4.06 -6.25
C ALA A 41 2.04 4.94 -7.01
N ASN A 42 1.86 5.10 -8.32
CA ASN A 42 2.70 5.96 -9.17
C ASN A 42 2.58 7.45 -8.80
N ALA A 43 1.40 7.91 -8.39
CA ALA A 43 1.17 9.25 -7.87
C ALA A 43 1.75 9.50 -6.47
N GLN A 44 2.29 8.44 -5.85
CA GLN A 44 2.75 8.40 -4.45
C GLN A 44 1.69 8.87 -3.45
N ALA A 45 0.41 8.60 -3.74
CA ALA A 45 -0.70 9.17 -3.00
C ALA A 45 -0.68 8.79 -1.50
N PHE A 46 -0.35 7.53 -1.18
CA PHE A 46 -0.18 7.07 0.20
C PHE A 46 0.98 7.76 0.92
N GLY A 47 2.11 7.95 0.21
CA GLY A 47 3.28 8.62 0.77
C GLY A 47 2.98 10.09 1.09
N LYS A 48 2.28 10.78 0.19
CA LYS A 48 1.83 12.16 0.42
C LYS A 48 0.87 12.26 1.60
N MET A 49 -0.10 11.35 1.71
CA MET A 49 -1.00 11.33 2.86
C MET A 49 -0.25 11.18 4.19
N ILE A 50 0.77 10.32 4.25
CA ILE A 50 1.64 10.20 5.44
C ILE A 50 2.45 11.48 5.66
N GLU A 51 3.00 12.08 4.61
CA GLU A 51 3.73 13.36 4.69
C GLU A 51 2.84 14.48 5.23
N ARG A 52 1.58 14.59 4.77
CA ARG A 52 0.61 15.56 5.29
C ARG A 52 0.44 15.47 6.79
N VAL A 53 0.32 14.25 7.31
CA VAL A 53 0.09 14.03 8.74
C VAL A 53 1.37 14.24 9.55
N VAL A 54 2.49 13.68 9.10
CA VAL A 54 3.72 13.57 9.90
C VAL A 54 4.62 14.79 9.76
N VAL A 55 4.64 15.42 8.59
CA VAL A 55 5.52 16.55 8.26
C VAL A 55 4.74 17.86 8.27
N ASP A 56 3.59 17.90 7.59
CA ASP A 56 2.78 19.12 7.49
C ASP A 56 1.80 19.30 8.66
N GLU A 57 1.76 18.35 9.60
CA GLU A 57 0.90 18.36 10.80
C GLU A 57 -0.60 18.54 10.50
N TRP A 58 -1.07 18.04 9.35
CA TRP A 58 -2.50 18.01 9.04
C TRP A 58 -3.24 17.05 9.96
N GLU A 59 -4.51 17.38 10.24
CA GLU A 59 -5.43 16.42 10.84
C GLU A 59 -5.51 15.16 9.97
N PRO A 60 -5.40 13.94 10.55
CA PRO A 60 -5.40 12.70 9.79
C PRO A 60 -6.60 12.56 8.85
N GLN A 61 -7.77 13.06 9.27
CA GLN A 61 -8.96 13.03 8.43
C GLN A 61 -8.80 13.87 7.16
N ALA A 62 -8.21 15.06 7.25
CA ALA A 62 -8.04 15.94 6.08
C ALA A 62 -7.07 15.32 5.04
N ALA A 63 -6.02 14.64 5.50
CA ALA A 63 -5.10 13.92 4.62
C ALA A 63 -5.76 12.69 3.97
N LEU A 64 -6.67 12.02 4.69
CA LEU A 64 -7.48 10.94 4.12
C LEU A 64 -8.48 11.46 3.08
N ASP A 65 -9.11 12.60 3.32
CA ASP A 65 -10.04 13.22 2.37
C ASP A 65 -9.31 13.62 1.06
N GLU A 66 -8.07 14.13 1.14
CA GLU A 66 -7.23 14.43 -0.05
C GLU A 66 -6.89 13.14 -0.83
N LEU A 67 -6.57 12.06 -0.13
CA LEU A 67 -6.31 10.76 -0.73
C LEU A 67 -7.57 10.19 -1.42
N GLU A 68 -8.74 10.30 -0.80
CA GLU A 68 -10.02 9.86 -1.36
C GLU A 68 -10.38 10.65 -2.62
N ALA A 69 -10.20 11.98 -2.60
CA ALA A 69 -10.41 12.82 -3.77
C ALA A 69 -9.50 12.39 -4.93
N THR A 70 -8.21 12.17 -4.66
CA THR A 70 -7.25 11.69 -5.66
C THR A 70 -7.66 10.32 -6.22
N ALA A 71 -8.06 9.39 -5.35
CA ALA A 71 -8.52 8.06 -5.77
C ALA A 71 -9.77 8.13 -6.64
N THR A 72 -10.68 9.06 -6.34
CA THR A 72 -11.92 9.29 -7.08
C THR A 72 -11.61 9.84 -8.48
N GLU A 73 -10.76 10.86 -8.59
CA GLU A 73 -10.34 11.42 -9.90
C GLU A 73 -9.70 10.36 -10.80
N ILE A 74 -8.84 9.52 -10.24
CA ILE A 74 -8.23 8.40 -10.99
C ILE A 74 -9.30 7.39 -11.39
N ALA A 75 -10.21 7.01 -10.49
CA ALA A 75 -11.27 6.07 -10.81
C ALA A 75 -12.17 6.59 -11.95
N GLU A 76 -12.52 7.87 -11.95
CA GLU A 76 -13.32 8.51 -12.99
C GLU A 76 -12.64 8.50 -14.37
N LYS A 77 -11.31 8.69 -14.41
CA LYS A 77 -10.49 8.58 -15.64
C LYS A 77 -10.64 7.20 -16.27
N TYR A 78 -10.63 6.14 -15.45
CA TYR A 78 -10.79 4.76 -15.93
C TYR A 78 -12.25 4.36 -16.18
N ALA A 79 -13.23 5.02 -15.57
CA ALA A 79 -14.65 4.80 -15.86
C ALA A 79 -15.10 5.40 -17.21
N SER A 80 -14.36 6.40 -17.70
CA SER A 80 -14.64 7.10 -18.97
C SER A 80 -13.86 6.54 -20.16
N SER A 81 -13.09 5.46 -19.97
CA SER A 81 -12.26 4.78 -20.99
C SER A 81 -12.90 3.48 -21.45
#